data_AF-A0A0V0T1S3-F1
#
_entry.id   AF-A0A0V0T1S3-F1
#
_cell.length_a   1.000
_cell.length_b   1.000
_cell.length_c   1.000
_cell.angle_alpha   90.00
_cell.angle_beta   90.00
_cell.angle_gamma   90.00
#
_symmetry.space_group_name_H-M   'P 1'
#
loop_
_entity.id
_entity.type
_entity.pdbx_description
1 polymer ?
#
loop_
_entity_poly.entity_id
_entity_poly.type
_entity_poly.pdbx_seq_one_letter_code
_entity_poly.pdbx_strand_id
1 'polypeptide(L)'
;MPDGDFKYIMTYLNHFKKFCILSPLMLKRAEEVASKLLEIFLTFGAPSILQSDNGREFSYVIIAELKTCWPELKLVTVKLAIWMRENGCKRWSMGLKF
;
A
#
# COMPACT_ATOMS: atom_id res chain seq x y z
N MET A 1 -7.78 -26.14 -16.00
CA MET A 1 -8.25 -26.06 -14.60
C MET A 1 -8.52 -24.59 -14.32
N PRO A 2 -9.66 -24.20 -13.74
CA PRO A 2 -9.87 -22.83 -13.31
C PRO A 2 -9.02 -22.52 -12.07
N ASP A 3 -8.66 -21.25 -11.86
CA ASP A 3 -7.78 -20.75 -10.79
C ASP A 3 -8.38 -20.83 -9.36
N GLY A 4 -9.31 -21.77 -9.12
CA GLY A 4 -10.03 -21.91 -7.87
C GLY A 4 -10.92 -20.71 -7.56
N ASP A 5 -10.94 -20.30 -6.29
CA ASP A 5 -11.74 -19.18 -5.80
C ASP A 5 -11.06 -17.80 -5.97
N PHE A 6 -9.81 -17.77 -6.47
CA PHE A 6 -9.04 -16.53 -6.63
C PHE A 6 -9.49 -15.76 -7.88
N LYS A 7 -10.02 -14.55 -7.67
CA LYS A 7 -10.58 -13.72 -8.75
C LYS A 7 -9.78 -12.45 -9.01
N TYR A 8 -8.89 -12.08 -8.10
CA TYR A 8 -8.16 -10.83 -8.16
C TYR A 8 -6.67 -11.06 -7.91
N ILE A 9 -5.84 -10.15 -8.43
CA ILE A 9 -4.41 -10.12 -8.17
C ILE A 9 -4.08 -8.77 -7.55
N MET A 10 -3.55 -8.80 -6.33
CA MET A 10 -2.93 -7.64 -5.72
C MET A 10 -1.54 -7.45 -6.31
N THR A 11 -1.26 -6.24 -6.79
CA THR A 11 0.06 -5.87 -7.30
C THR A 11 0.73 -4.94 -6.31
N TYR A 12 1.88 -5.35 -5.77
CA TYR A 12 2.74 -4.51 -4.95
C TYR A 12 4.03 -4.19 -5.71
N LEU A 13 4.24 -2.91 -5.99
CA LEU A 13 5.41 -2.43 -6.72
C LEU A 13 6.41 -1.77 -5.77
N ASN A 14 7.61 -2.34 -5.68
CA ASN A 14 8.72 -1.68 -5.01
C ASN A 14 9.52 -0.87 -6.03
N HIS A 15 9.24 0.43 -6.09
CA HIS A 15 9.92 1.33 -7.04
C HIS A 15 11.40 1.53 -6.75
N PHE A 16 11.86 1.33 -5.50
CA PHE A 16 13.25 1.49 -5.10
C PHE A 16 14.09 0.29 -5.53
N LYS A 17 13.67 -0.91 -5.11
CA LYS A 17 14.37 -2.19 -5.42
C LYS A 17 13.98 -2.80 -6.76
N LYS A 18 13.11 -2.14 -7.54
CA LYS A 18 12.68 -2.53 -8.90
C LYS A 18 12.11 -3.96 -9.00
N PHE A 19 11.34 -4.39 -7.99
CA PHE A 19 10.63 -5.67 -8.04
C PHE A 19 9.12 -5.48 -7.87
N CYS A 20 8.37 -6.51 -8.29
CA CYS A 20 6.92 -6.61 -8.17
C CYS A 20 6.57 -7.88 -7.41
N ILE A 21 5.60 -7.79 -6.50
CA ILE A 21 4.98 -8.95 -5.85
C ILE A 21 3.53 -9.02 -6.34
N LEU A 22 3.14 -10.20 -6.80
CA LEU A 22 1.78 -10.52 -7.20
C LEU A 22 1.20 -11.48 -6.18
N SER A 23 0.15 -11.05 -5.48
CA SER A 23 -0.53 -11.88 -4.48
C SER A 23 -1.95 -12.16 -4.95
N PRO A 24 -2.35 -13.45 -5.10
CA PRO A 24 -3.71 -13.79 -5.44
C PRO A 24 -4.65 -13.43 -4.29
N LEU A 25 -5.83 -12.92 -4.63
CA LEU A 25 -6.90 -12.60 -3.69
C LEU A 25 -8.20 -13.28 -4.12
N MET A 26 -8.91 -13.83 -3.15
CA MET A 26 -10.26 -14.39 -3.35
C MET A 26 -11.27 -13.26 -3.52
N LEU A 27 -11.16 -12.21 -2.68
CA LEU A 27 -12.04 -11.05 -2.71
C LEU A 27 -11.23 -9.74 -2.66
N LYS A 28 -11.78 -8.66 -3.23
CA LYS A 28 -11.20 -7.32 -3.10
C LYS A 28 -11.58 -6.65 -1.77
N ARG A 29 -11.34 -7.37 -0.67
CA ARG A 29 -11.66 -6.96 0.70
C ARG A 29 -10.45 -6.37 1.41
N ALA A 30 -10.67 -5.38 2.28
CA ALA A 30 -9.59 -4.65 2.92
C ALA A 30 -8.78 -5.53 3.88
N GLU A 31 -9.45 -6.47 4.54
CA GLU A 31 -8.91 -7.45 5.46
C GLU A 31 -7.89 -8.36 4.77
N GLU A 32 -8.26 -8.88 3.59
CA GLU A 32 -7.38 -9.75 2.80
C GLU A 32 -6.17 -8.97 2.25
N VAL A 33 -6.39 -7.75 1.78
CA VAL A 33 -5.32 -6.85 1.32
C VAL A 33 -4.37 -6.47 2.46
N ALA A 34 -4.90 -6.15 3.64
CA ALA A 34 -4.10 -5.82 4.82
C ALA A 34 -3.23 -7.00 5.27
N SER A 35 -3.79 -8.21 5.27
CA SER A 35 -3.04 -9.44 5.57
C SER A 35 -1.89 -9.64 4.57
N LYS A 36 -2.13 -9.47 3.27
CA LYS A 36 -1.07 -9.57 2.25
C LYS A 36 -0.03 -8.47 2.32
N LEU A 37 -0.42 -7.24 2.67
CA LEU A 37 0.54 -6.16 2.91
C LEU A 37 1.43 -6.46 4.13
N LEU A 38 0.86 -6.97 5.21
CA LEU A 38 1.61 -7.33 6.41
C LEU A 38 2.63 -8.44 6.12
N GLU A 39 2.24 -9.47 5.37
CA GLU A 39 3.13 -10.54 4.90
C GLU A 39 4.33 -9.96 4.12
N ILE A 40 4.08 -9.01 3.20
CA ILE A 40 5.12 -8.33 2.43
C ILE A 40 6.04 -7.51 3.36
N PHE A 41 5.48 -6.76 4.31
CA PHE A 41 6.27 -5.91 5.22
C PHE A 41 7.17 -6.73 6.15
N LEU A 42 6.68 -7.86 6.64
CA LEU A 42 7.47 -8.76 7.48
C LEU A 42 8.57 -9.47 6.69
N THR A 43 8.35 -9.75 5.40
CA THR A 43 9.32 -10.44 4.54
C THR A 43 10.40 -9.52 3.99
N PHE A 44 10.01 -8.33 3.50
CA PHE A 44 10.91 -7.43 2.77
C PHE A 44 11.24 -6.12 3.51
N GLY A 45 10.61 -5.91 4.66
CA GLY A 45 10.61 -4.66 5.41
C GLY A 45 9.43 -3.76 5.06
N ALA A 46 9.00 -2.94 6.02
CA ALA A 46 7.96 -1.94 5.81
C ALA A 46 8.49 -0.76 4.96
N PRO A 47 7.73 -0.28 3.96
CA PRO A 47 8.14 0.86 3.17
C PRO A 47 7.98 2.17 3.95
N SER A 48 8.83 3.16 3.66
CA SER A 48 8.65 4.53 4.19
C SER A 48 7.42 5.23 3.62
N ILE A 49 7.02 4.87 2.39
CA ILE A 49 5.83 5.38 1.72
C ILE A 49 5.07 4.22 1.09
N LEU A 50 3.79 4.13 1.40
CA LEU A 50 2.84 3.25 0.74
C LEU A 50 1.84 4.08 -0.05
N GLN A 51 1.76 3.85 -1.35
CA GLN A 51 0.80 4.49 -2.24
C GLN A 51 -0.21 3.46 -2.75
N SER A 52 -1.49 3.85 -2.77
CA SER A 52 -2.60 3.05 -3.28
C SER A 52 -3.34 3.84 -4.37
N ASP A 53 -3.75 3.16 -5.43
CA ASP A 53 -4.57 3.68 -6.53
C ASP A 53 -6.07 3.45 -6.32
N ASN A 54 -6.46 2.64 -5.33
CA ASN A 54 -7.84 2.24 -5.05
C ASN A 54 -8.68 3.33 -4.32
N GLY A 55 -8.25 4.58 -4.38
CA GLY A 55 -8.94 5.70 -3.76
C GLY A 55 -8.74 5.79 -2.24
N ARG A 56 -9.14 6.94 -1.69
CA ARG A 56 -8.89 7.30 -0.30
C ARG A 56 -9.71 6.48 0.69
N GLU A 57 -10.98 6.22 0.38
CA GLU A 57 -11.89 5.46 1.24
C GLU A 57 -11.39 4.04 1.47
N PHE A 58 -11.08 3.31 0.40
CA PHE A 58 -10.55 1.95 0.49
C PHE A 58 -9.21 1.90 1.22
N SER A 59 -8.33 2.89 0.96
CA SER A 59 -7.04 2.98 1.64
C SER A 59 -7.19 3.21 3.16
N TYR A 60 -8.20 3.97 3.58
CA TYR A 60 -8.49 4.13 5.01
C TYR A 60 -8.96 2.85 5.67
N VAL A 61 -9.78 2.04 4.99
CA VAL A 61 -10.22 0.74 5.53
C VAL A 61 -9.03 -0.20 5.67
N ILE A 62 -8.15 -0.29 4.66
CA ILE A 62 -6.91 -1.09 4.77
C ILE A 62 -6.04 -0.61 5.93
N ILE A 63 -5.91 0.69 6.13
CA ILE A 63 -5.16 1.26 7.26
C ILE A 63 -5.78 0.85 8.60
N ALA A 64 -7.12 0.88 8.70
CA ALA A 64 -7.81 0.43 9.90
C ALA A 64 -7.52 -1.06 10.17
N GLU A 65 -7.64 -1.92 9.16
CA GLU A 65 -7.31 -3.35 9.27
C GLU A 65 -5.84 -3.59 9.62
N LEU A 66 -4.91 -2.86 9.03
CA LEU A 66 -3.49 -2.97 9.40
C LEU A 66 -3.25 -2.62 10.86
N LYS A 67 -3.99 -1.66 11.43
CA LYS A 67 -3.90 -1.31 12.85
C LYS A 67 -4.53 -2.34 13.78
N THR A 68 -5.49 -3.14 13.32
CA THR A 68 -6.01 -4.26 14.13
C THR A 68 -4.93 -5.33 14.29
N CYS A 69 -4.20 -5.63 13.20
CA CYS A 69 -3.11 -6.60 13.20
C CYS A 69 -1.82 -6.07 13.84
N TRP A 70 -1.55 -4.76 13.73
CA TRP A 70 -0.36 -4.11 14.26
C TRP A 70 -0.73 -2.82 15.02
N PRO A 71 -1.14 -2.93 16.30
CA PRO A 71 -1.65 -1.79 17.08
C PRO A 71 -0.64 -0.66 17.28
N GLU A 72 0.66 -0.97 17.33
CA GLU A 72 1.73 0.01 17.47
C GLU A 72 2.08 0.76 16.16
N LEU A 73 1.42 0.42 15.05
CA LEU A 73 1.68 1.02 13.75
C LEU A 73 1.34 2.52 13.75
N LYS A 74 2.37 3.35 13.66
CA LYS A 74 2.26 4.81 13.50
C LYS A 74 2.25 5.15 12.02
N LEU A 75 1.08 5.55 11.52
CA LEU A 75 0.90 6.01 10.14
C LEU A 75 0.77 7.53 10.09
N VAL A 76 1.60 8.16 9.27
CA VAL A 76 1.51 9.59 8.96
C VAL A 76 0.92 9.73 7.56
N THR A 77 -0.34 10.18 7.48
CA THR A 77 -0.97 10.46 6.18
C THR A 77 -0.62 11.88 5.76
N VAL A 78 0.20 12.02 4.73
CA VAL A 78 0.51 13.33 4.14
C VAL A 78 -0.53 13.64 3.06
N LYS A 79 -1.08 14.86 3.09
CA LYS A 79 -1.86 15.38 1.95
C LYS A 79 -0.89 15.74 0.83
N LEU A 80 -0.52 14.74 0.01
CA LEU A 80 0.49 14.87 -1.04
C LEU A 80 0.21 16.04 -1.99
N ALA A 81 -1.05 16.33 -2.30
CA ALA A 81 -1.44 17.47 -3.13
C ALA A 81 -1.13 18.84 -2.50
N ILE A 82 -1.27 18.97 -1.17
CA ILE A 82 -0.90 20.19 -0.44
C ILE A 82 0.61 20.31 -0.39
N TRP A 83 1.30 19.23 0.00
CA TRP A 83 2.75 19.21 0.06
C TRP A 83 3.39 19.52 -1.31
N MET A 84 2.87 18.96 -2.41
CA MET A 84 3.35 19.25 -3.76
C MET A 84 3.13 20.72 -4.16
N ARG A 85 2.01 21.32 -3.75
CA ARG A 85 1.75 22.75 -3.97
C ARG A 85 2.73 23.63 -3.21
N GLU A 86 2.96 23.33 -1.93
CA GLU A 86 3.88 24.07 -1.06
C GLU A 86 5.33 23.95 -1.53
N ASN A 87 5.72 22.80 -2.09
CA ASN A 87 7.08 22.54 -2.56
C ASN A 87 7.28 22.82 -4.07
N GLY A 88 6.27 23.37 -4.76
CA GLY A 88 6.33 23.66 -6.20
C GLY A 88 6.65 22.45 -7.08
N CYS A 89 6.37 21.23 -6.60
CA CYS A 89 6.87 20.00 -7.21
C CYS A 89 5.78 19.37 -8.09
N LYS A 90 6.06 19.17 -9.39
CA LYS A 90 5.14 18.49 -10.32
C LYS A 90 5.13 16.97 -10.17
N ARG A 91 6.16 16.41 -9.53
CA ARG A 91 6.34 14.97 -9.33
C ARG A 91 6.90 14.73 -7.93
N TRP A 92 6.04 14.24 -7.02
CA TRP A 92 6.40 14.02 -5.61
C TRP A 92 7.66 13.17 -5.42
N SER A 93 7.89 12.19 -6.30
CA SER A 93 9.04 11.27 -6.20
C SER A 93 10.39 11.96 -6.42
N MET A 94 10.39 13.19 -6.94
CA MET A 94 11.61 14.00 -7.11
C MET A 94 11.89 14.90 -5.92
N GLY A 95 10.86 15.27 -5.14
CA GLY A 95 10.99 16.22 -4.05
C GLY A 95 11.06 15.58 -2.66
N LEU A 96 10.49 14.38 -2.49
CA LEU A 96 10.68 13.61 -1.27
C LEU A 96 12.06 12.94 -1.31
N LYS A 97 12.93 13.28 -0.37
CA LYS A 97 14.21 12.60 -0.16
C LYS A 97 13.97 11.41 0.78
N PHE A 98 14.37 10.22 0.35
CA PHE A 98 14.24 8.96 1.09
C PHE A 98 15.62 8.40 1.39
#